data_AF-A0A0D8XXL4-F1
#
_entry.id   AF-A0A0D8XXL4-F1
#
_cell.length_a   1.000
_cell.length_b   1.000
_cell.length_c   1.000
_cell.angle_alpha   90.00
_cell.angle_beta   90.00
_cell.angle_gamma   90.00
#
_symmetry.space_group_name_H-M   'P 1'
#
loop_
_entity.id
_entity.type
_entity.pdbx_description
1 polymer ?
#
loop_
_entity_poly.entity_id
_entity_poly.type
_entity_poly.pdbx_seq_one_letter_code
_entity_poly.pdbx_strand_id
1 'polypeptide(L)'
;MRNKLNHTNRIIAEGYQPTEDDLFYSYAPTIGLDGHMIRLGKVKYDLLELPGHRIFRRKWSDYFRFTTVVVFLIDLSELCNSAFYTGHLKNKTISVYEQVVQHDLLSRSGFILLFNKKDVFDDMACGFDFKKWSTNLRSGQDALSSYRMLFLSASPPKRSYTHVVSLLNAPKLGFTLADSLQRIFKYNSQNAIIS
;
A
#
# COMPACT_ATOMS: atom_id res chain seq x y z
N MET A 1 -13.26 -14.41 3.81
CA MET A 1 -14.00 -14.66 5.09
C MET A 1 -14.05 -16.13 5.52
N ARG A 2 -13.84 -17.12 4.63
CA ARG A 2 -13.94 -18.55 4.98
C ARG A 2 -12.86 -19.07 5.95
N ASN A 3 -11.68 -18.47 6.03
CA ASN A 3 -10.61 -18.96 6.92
C ASN A 3 -10.67 -18.44 8.38
N LYS A 4 -11.38 -17.34 8.68
CA LYS A 4 -11.41 -16.82 10.07
C LYS A 4 -12.23 -17.69 11.02
N LEU A 5 -13.23 -18.42 10.52
CA LEU A 5 -14.12 -19.25 11.36
C LEU A 5 -13.46 -20.52 11.91
N ASN A 6 -12.32 -20.96 11.35
CA ASN A 6 -11.67 -22.21 11.75
C ASN A 6 -10.75 -22.07 12.99
N HIS A 7 -10.56 -20.87 13.53
CA HIS A 7 -9.64 -20.63 14.65
C HIS A 7 -10.35 -20.19 15.94
N THR A 8 -11.67 -19.98 15.91
CA THR A 8 -12.45 -19.45 17.04
C THR A 8 -12.28 -20.28 18.30
N ASN A 9 -12.37 -21.61 18.21
CA ASN A 9 -12.27 -22.50 19.37
C ASN A 9 -10.90 -22.42 20.06
N ARG A 10 -9.82 -22.19 19.30
CA ARG A 10 -8.47 -22.00 19.88
C ARG A 10 -8.36 -20.64 20.56
N ILE A 11 -8.87 -19.58 19.93
CA ILE A 11 -8.77 -18.19 20.42
C ILE A 11 -9.54 -17.99 21.73
N ILE A 12 -10.66 -18.68 21.94
CA ILE A 12 -11.47 -18.56 23.16
C ILE A 12 -11.09 -19.56 24.26
N ALA A 13 -10.13 -20.45 24.03
CA ALA A 13 -9.72 -21.45 25.00
C ALA A 13 -8.98 -20.82 26.18
N GLU A 14 -9.20 -21.35 27.39
CA GLU A 14 -8.44 -20.96 28.57
C GLU A 14 -6.96 -21.32 28.37
N GLY A 15 -6.06 -20.37 28.64
CA GLY A 15 -4.63 -20.53 28.40
C GLY A 15 -4.17 -20.32 26.95
N TYR A 16 -5.01 -19.73 26.08
CA TYR A 16 -4.64 -19.37 24.71
C TYR A 16 -3.32 -18.60 24.62
N GLN A 17 -2.45 -19.05 23.71
CA GLN A 17 -1.22 -18.37 23.30
C GLN A 17 -1.33 -17.99 21.81
N PRO A 18 -1.18 -16.70 21.45
CA PRO A 18 -1.18 -16.27 20.06
C PRO A 18 -0.08 -16.93 19.23
N THR A 19 -0.41 -17.39 18.03
CA THR A 19 0.59 -17.79 17.03
C THR A 19 1.07 -16.58 16.23
N GLU A 20 2.16 -16.74 15.47
CA GLU A 20 2.61 -15.70 14.52
C GLU A 20 1.49 -15.33 13.53
N ASP A 21 0.77 -16.32 13.01
CA ASP A 21 -0.39 -16.08 12.14
C ASP A 21 -1.46 -15.22 12.84
N ASP A 22 -1.74 -15.45 14.11
CA ASP A 22 -2.69 -14.62 14.86
C ASP A 22 -2.22 -13.16 14.96
N LEU A 23 -0.92 -12.94 15.16
CA LEU A 23 -0.33 -11.60 15.16
C LEU A 23 -0.50 -10.95 13.79
N PHE A 24 -0.21 -11.66 12.70
CA PHE A 24 -0.36 -11.16 11.33
C PHE A 24 -1.81 -10.85 10.95
N TYR A 25 -2.78 -11.62 11.43
CA TYR A 25 -4.20 -11.42 11.16
C TYR A 25 -4.90 -10.49 12.16
N SER A 26 -4.24 -10.15 13.28
CA SER A 26 -4.74 -9.18 14.25
C SER A 26 -4.72 -7.77 13.65
N TYR A 27 -5.75 -6.99 13.96
CA TYR A 27 -5.78 -5.57 13.58
C TYR A 27 -5.58 -4.73 14.83
N ALA A 28 -4.43 -4.05 14.89
CA ALA A 28 -4.17 -2.98 15.84
C ALA A 28 -3.86 -1.71 15.03
N PRO A 29 -4.62 -0.62 15.17
CA PRO A 29 -4.28 0.62 14.51
C PRO A 29 -2.97 1.18 15.08
N THR A 30 -2.02 1.55 14.22
CA THR A 30 -0.78 2.22 14.62
C THR A 30 -1.10 3.56 15.29
N ILE A 31 -0.62 3.74 16.52
CA ILE A 31 -0.73 4.98 17.29
C ILE A 31 0.68 5.53 17.47
N GLY A 32 0.89 6.79 17.07
CA GLY A 32 2.21 7.42 17.12
C GLY A 32 3.06 7.12 15.90
N LEU A 33 4.36 7.37 16.03
CA LEU A 33 5.35 7.05 15.01
C LEU A 33 6.08 5.79 15.43
N ASP A 34 6.33 4.92 14.46
CA ASP A 34 7.18 3.75 14.70
C ASP A 34 8.28 3.69 13.65
N GLY A 35 9.52 3.56 14.11
CA GLY A 35 10.72 3.69 13.29
C GLY A 35 11.57 2.44 13.38
N HIS A 36 11.92 1.86 12.23
CA HIS A 36 12.66 0.62 12.13
C HIS A 36 13.85 0.78 11.18
N MET A 37 15.00 0.23 11.56
CA MET A 37 16.11 0.09 10.61
C MET A 37 16.00 -1.26 9.91
N ILE A 38 15.76 -1.23 8.60
CA ILE A 38 15.73 -2.44 7.78
C ILE A 38 16.96 -2.51 6.86
N ARG A 39 17.33 -3.71 6.45
CA ARG A 39 18.42 -3.94 5.49
C ARG A 39 17.89 -4.72 4.30
N LEU A 40 18.03 -4.16 3.10
CA LEU A 40 17.77 -4.87 1.84
C LEU A 40 19.11 -5.01 1.10
N GLY A 41 19.61 -6.24 1.02
CA GLY A 41 20.96 -6.52 0.52
C GLY A 41 22.03 -5.84 1.36
N LYS A 42 22.83 -4.95 0.75
CA LYS A 42 23.91 -4.21 1.43
C LYS A 42 23.50 -2.82 1.93
N VAL A 43 22.28 -2.37 1.60
CA VAL A 43 21.81 -1.01 1.93
C VAL A 43 20.93 -1.05 3.17
N LYS A 44 21.14 -0.08 4.07
CA LYS A 44 20.29 0.14 5.25
C LYS A 44 19.28 1.24 4.95
N TYR A 45 18.06 1.08 5.46
CA TYR A 45 16.97 2.03 5.31
C TYR A 45 16.36 2.30 6.68
N ASP A 46 16.12 3.58 6.96
CA ASP A 46 15.28 3.99 8.07
C ASP A 46 13.84 4.02 7.57
N LEU A 47 13.06 3.02 7.99
CA LEU A 47 11.65 2.88 7.70
C LEU A 47 10.86 3.58 8.80
N LEU A 48 10.06 4.58 8.42
CA LEU A 48 9.14 5.25 9.33
C LEU A 48 7.71 4.89 8.94
N GLU A 49 6.99 4.24 9.86
CA GLU A 49 5.57 3.98 9.71
C GLU A 49 4.77 5.20 10.19
N LEU A 50 3.91 5.71 9.31
CA LEU A 50 3.03 6.83 9.62
C LEU A 50 1.60 6.34 9.87
N PRO A 51 0.93 6.82 10.93
CA PRO A 51 -0.43 6.39 11.26
C PRO A 51 -1.42 6.81 10.17
N GLY A 52 -2.22 5.85 9.70
CA GLY A 52 -3.13 6.01 8.57
C GLY A 52 -4.48 6.68 8.88
N HIS A 53 -4.81 6.87 10.17
CA HIS A 53 -6.10 7.46 10.57
C HIS A 53 -6.15 8.97 10.29
N ARG A 54 -7.29 9.46 9.79
CA ARG A 54 -7.47 10.82 9.23
C ARG A 54 -6.95 11.96 10.14
N ILE A 55 -7.09 11.80 11.47
CA ILE A 55 -6.68 12.81 12.44
C ILE A 55 -5.16 12.95 12.47
N PHE A 56 -4.43 11.83 12.40
CA PHE A 56 -2.98 11.82 12.49
C PHE A 56 -2.29 12.19 11.18
N ARG A 57 -2.99 12.11 10.04
CA ARG A 57 -2.45 12.53 8.72
C ARG A 57 -2.00 13.98 8.68
N ARG A 58 -2.60 14.84 9.52
CA ARG A 58 -2.20 16.25 9.64
C ARG A 58 -0.73 16.43 10.06
N LYS A 59 -0.12 15.41 10.66
CA LYS A 59 1.29 15.42 11.09
C LYS A 59 2.22 14.77 10.07
N TRP A 60 1.73 14.21 8.97
CA TRP A 60 2.60 13.53 7.99
C TRP A 60 3.69 14.45 7.43
N SER A 61 3.36 15.71 7.17
CA SER A 61 4.30 16.72 6.66
C SER A 61 5.52 16.93 7.55
N ASP A 62 5.40 16.69 8.86
CA ASP A 62 6.49 16.82 9.83
C ASP A 62 7.65 15.84 9.51
N TYR A 63 7.38 14.78 8.75
CA TYR A 63 8.33 13.73 8.39
C TYR A 63 8.79 13.77 6.93
N PHE A 64 8.18 14.62 6.10
CA PHE A 64 8.45 14.62 4.65
C PHE A 64 9.82 15.19 4.28
N ARG A 65 10.36 16.13 5.07
CA ARG A 65 11.58 16.90 4.73
C ARG A 65 12.81 16.03 4.39
N PHE A 66 12.89 14.82 4.94
CA PHE A 66 14.01 13.89 4.72
C PHE A 66 13.58 12.57 4.04
N THR A 67 12.34 12.51 3.56
CA THR A 67 11.81 11.29 2.96
C THR A 67 12.39 11.10 1.56
N THR A 68 13.22 10.07 1.38
CA THR A 68 13.76 9.74 0.04
C THR A 68 12.75 8.98 -0.81
N VAL A 69 11.98 8.08 -0.19
CA VAL A 69 10.98 7.24 -0.86
C VAL A 69 9.74 7.14 0.01
N VAL A 70 8.57 7.38 -0.59
CA VAL A 70 7.28 7.08 0.03
C VAL A 70 6.83 5.70 -0.42
N VAL A 71 6.53 4.82 0.54
CA VAL A 71 5.83 3.55 0.27
C VAL A 71 4.35 3.75 0.59
N PHE A 72 3.50 3.74 -0.43
CA PHE A 72 2.06 3.95 -0.28
C PHE A 72 1.31 2.63 -0.43
N LEU A 73 0.63 2.19 0.64
CA LEU A 73 -0.17 0.97 0.64
C LEU A 73 -1.59 1.23 0.17
N ILE A 74 -2.08 0.41 -0.76
CA ILE A 74 -3.42 0.50 -1.36
C ILE A 74 -4.13 -0.83 -1.11
N ASP A 75 -5.36 -0.79 -0.60
CA ASP A 75 -6.13 -2.00 -0.29
C ASP A 75 -6.95 -2.44 -1.51
N LEU A 76 -6.54 -3.51 -2.20
CA LEU A 76 -7.28 -4.00 -3.37
C LEU A 76 -8.67 -4.54 -3.05
N SER A 77 -8.94 -4.96 -1.82
CA SER A 77 -10.27 -5.46 -1.44
C SER A 77 -11.34 -4.36 -1.48
N GLU A 78 -10.95 -3.08 -1.48
CA GLU A 78 -11.87 -1.96 -1.65
C GLU A 78 -12.56 -1.96 -3.02
N LEU A 79 -11.93 -2.54 -4.06
CA LEU A 79 -12.54 -2.73 -5.37
C LEU A 79 -13.77 -3.64 -5.31
N CYS A 80 -13.90 -4.49 -4.30
CA CYS A 80 -15.07 -5.36 -4.13
C CYS A 80 -16.04 -4.82 -3.06
N ASN A 81 -15.94 -3.54 -2.70
CA ASN A 81 -16.81 -2.88 -1.75
C ASN A 81 -17.77 -1.92 -2.45
N SER A 82 -19.07 -1.98 -2.15
CA SER A 82 -20.11 -1.11 -2.72
C SER A 82 -19.82 0.38 -2.57
N ALA A 83 -19.18 0.82 -1.48
CA ALA A 83 -18.81 2.22 -1.26
C ALA A 83 -17.75 2.73 -2.25
N PHE A 84 -16.97 1.85 -2.87
CA PHE A 84 -16.06 2.23 -3.96
C PHE A 84 -16.82 2.72 -5.19
N TYR A 85 -17.91 2.05 -5.52
CA TYR A 85 -18.76 2.33 -6.69
C TYR A 85 -19.58 3.60 -6.54
N THR A 86 -19.88 4.00 -5.30
CA THR A 86 -20.44 5.33 -4.98
C THR A 86 -19.41 6.46 -5.10
N GLY A 87 -18.15 6.13 -5.40
CA GLY A 87 -17.03 7.06 -5.43
C GLY A 87 -16.42 7.34 -4.06
N HIS A 88 -17.08 7.01 -2.94
CA HIS A 88 -16.60 7.36 -1.61
C HIS A 88 -15.19 6.81 -1.30
N LEU A 89 -14.98 5.49 -1.42
CA LEU A 89 -13.68 4.89 -1.12
C LEU A 89 -12.63 5.26 -2.17
N LYS A 90 -12.99 5.16 -3.46
CA LYS A 90 -12.11 5.55 -4.58
C LYS A 90 -11.57 6.96 -4.39
N ASN A 91 -12.46 7.94 -4.21
CA ASN A 91 -12.11 9.35 -4.06
C ASN A 91 -11.31 9.58 -2.78
N LYS A 92 -11.65 8.89 -1.69
CA LYS A 92 -10.89 8.97 -0.43
C LYS A 92 -9.46 8.47 -0.60
N THR A 93 -9.23 7.31 -1.21
CA THR A 93 -7.89 6.71 -1.35
C THR A 93 -7.05 7.49 -2.36
N ILE A 94 -7.60 7.82 -3.54
CA ILE A 94 -6.86 8.57 -4.56
C ILE A 94 -6.56 10.01 -4.12
N SER A 95 -7.50 10.71 -3.45
CA SER A 95 -7.27 12.08 -3.00
C SER A 95 -6.17 12.17 -1.95
N VAL A 96 -6.06 11.17 -1.07
CA VAL A 96 -4.95 11.09 -0.11
C VAL A 96 -3.63 10.89 -0.85
N TYR A 97 -3.60 10.02 -1.85
CA TYR A 97 -2.39 9.81 -2.65
C TYR A 97 -1.97 11.07 -3.41
N GLU A 98 -2.92 11.75 -4.07
CA GLU A 98 -2.68 13.01 -4.78
C GLU A 98 -2.13 14.09 -3.84
N GLN A 99 -2.69 14.24 -2.64
CA GLN A 99 -2.18 15.17 -1.63
C GLN A 99 -0.73 14.87 -1.24
N VAL A 100 -0.35 13.59 -1.11
CA VAL A 100 1.03 13.20 -0.79
C VAL A 100 1.95 13.51 -1.97
N VAL A 101 1.55 13.16 -3.21
CA VAL A 101 2.37 13.41 -4.40
C VAL A 101 2.58 14.91 -4.65
N GLN A 102 1.54 15.72 -4.44
CA GLN A 102 1.57 17.16 -4.68
C GLN A 102 2.28 17.94 -3.57
N HIS A 103 2.68 17.29 -2.47
CA HIS A 103 3.33 17.98 -1.37
C HIS A 103 4.76 18.40 -1.74
N ASP A 104 5.08 19.70 -1.64
CA ASP A 104 6.37 20.26 -2.08
C ASP A 104 7.60 19.60 -1.43
N LEU A 105 7.50 19.27 -0.14
CA LEU A 105 8.58 18.55 0.59
C LEU A 105 8.89 17.16 0.01
N LEU A 106 7.99 16.56 -0.78
CA LEU A 106 8.17 15.28 -1.47
C LEU A 106 8.51 15.45 -2.95
N SER A 107 8.73 16.68 -3.41
CA SER A 107 9.03 17.01 -4.81
C SER A 107 10.26 16.29 -5.38
N ARG A 108 11.17 15.77 -4.54
CA ARG A 108 12.35 14.97 -4.94
C ARG A 108 12.27 13.49 -4.50
N SER A 109 11.22 13.10 -3.79
CA SER A 109 11.05 11.73 -3.30
C SER A 109 10.61 10.80 -4.42
N GLY A 110 11.01 9.52 -4.37
CA GLY A 110 10.40 8.48 -5.20
C GLY A 110 9.17 7.88 -4.55
N PHE A 111 8.38 7.15 -5.33
CA PHE A 111 7.13 6.55 -4.86
C PHE A 111 7.12 5.06 -5.19
N ILE A 112 6.79 4.23 -4.20
CA ILE A 112 6.52 2.81 -4.39
C ILE A 112 5.08 2.58 -3.93
N LEU A 113 4.23 2.13 -4.84
CA LEU A 113 2.83 1.86 -4.55
C LEU A 113 2.64 0.34 -4.45
N LEU A 114 2.17 -0.12 -3.30
CA LEU A 114 1.87 -1.53 -3.07
C LEU A 114 0.35 -1.71 -3.07
N PHE A 115 -0.16 -2.28 -4.15
CA PHE A 115 -1.53 -2.74 -4.27
C PHE A 115 -1.65 -4.07 -3.50
N ASN A 116 -1.94 -3.95 -2.22
CA ASN A 116 -1.92 -5.01 -1.22
C ASN A 116 -3.27 -5.76 -1.14
N LYS A 117 -3.28 -6.90 -0.44
CA LYS A 117 -4.42 -7.82 -0.26
C LYS A 117 -4.88 -8.44 -1.58
N LYS A 118 -3.92 -8.73 -2.47
CA LYS A 118 -4.20 -9.39 -3.76
C LYS A 118 -4.94 -10.73 -3.58
N ASP A 119 -4.54 -11.50 -2.58
CA ASP A 119 -5.22 -12.74 -2.16
C ASP A 119 -6.69 -12.52 -1.82
N VAL A 120 -6.99 -11.55 -0.95
CA VAL A 120 -8.37 -11.22 -0.57
C VAL A 120 -9.16 -10.70 -1.77
N PHE A 121 -8.52 -9.87 -2.61
CA PHE A 121 -9.15 -9.37 -3.82
C PHE A 121 -9.50 -10.49 -4.80
N ASP A 122 -8.59 -11.43 -5.05
CA ASP A 122 -8.83 -12.56 -5.96
C ASP A 122 -10.02 -13.41 -5.50
N ASP A 123 -10.06 -13.72 -4.20
CA ASP A 123 -11.16 -14.46 -3.59
C ASP A 123 -12.50 -13.73 -3.75
N MET A 124 -12.51 -12.41 -3.55
CA MET A 124 -13.74 -11.60 -3.65
C MET A 124 -14.16 -11.36 -5.11
N ALA A 125 -13.21 -11.23 -6.02
CA ALA A 125 -13.45 -10.93 -7.43
C ALA A 125 -14.17 -12.07 -8.16
N CYS A 126 -13.99 -13.33 -7.74
CA CYS A 126 -14.61 -14.51 -8.35
C CYS A 126 -16.15 -14.53 -8.38
N GLY A 127 -16.83 -13.62 -7.69
CA GLY A 127 -18.29 -13.46 -7.76
C GLY A 127 -18.75 -12.00 -7.83
N PHE A 128 -17.83 -11.06 -8.11
CA PHE A 128 -18.12 -9.64 -8.07
C PHE A 128 -18.43 -9.07 -9.46
N ASP A 129 -19.53 -8.33 -9.58
CA ASP A 129 -19.89 -7.62 -10.81
C ASP A 129 -19.23 -6.23 -10.89
N PHE A 130 -18.08 -6.16 -11.56
CA PHE A 130 -17.31 -4.93 -11.74
C PHE A 130 -17.96 -3.94 -12.73
N LYS A 131 -19.00 -4.34 -13.48
CA LYS A 131 -19.71 -3.43 -14.39
C LYS A 131 -20.38 -2.28 -13.66
N LYS A 132 -20.62 -2.44 -12.34
CA LYS A 132 -21.06 -1.37 -11.44
C LYS A 132 -20.12 -0.17 -11.44
N TRP A 133 -18.83 -0.34 -11.73
CA TRP A 133 -17.86 0.76 -11.77
C TRP A 133 -17.77 1.37 -13.16
N SER A 134 -17.62 0.53 -14.16
CA SER A 134 -17.66 0.95 -15.55
C SER A 134 -18.11 -0.22 -16.41
N THR A 135 -18.97 0.06 -17.39
CA THR A 135 -19.50 -0.94 -18.33
C THR A 135 -18.42 -1.66 -19.13
N ASN A 136 -17.22 -1.07 -19.22
CA ASN A 136 -16.08 -1.62 -19.94
C ASN A 136 -15.26 -2.64 -19.12
N LEU A 137 -15.50 -2.76 -17.81
CA LEU A 137 -14.79 -3.71 -16.97
C LEU A 137 -15.45 -5.07 -17.03
N ARG A 138 -14.71 -6.07 -17.51
CA ARG A 138 -15.22 -7.44 -17.73
C ARG A 138 -14.72 -8.42 -16.67
N SER A 139 -13.63 -8.07 -15.99
CA SER A 139 -12.97 -8.92 -15.02
C SER A 139 -12.35 -8.11 -13.87
N GLY A 140 -12.02 -8.79 -12.77
CA GLY A 140 -11.21 -8.21 -11.71
C GLY A 140 -9.84 -7.74 -12.21
N GLN A 141 -9.28 -8.38 -13.23
CA GLN A 141 -8.02 -7.96 -13.84
C GLN A 141 -8.15 -6.61 -14.57
N ASP A 142 -9.27 -6.37 -15.25
CA ASP A 142 -9.55 -5.07 -15.87
C ASP A 142 -9.70 -3.99 -14.80
N ALA A 143 -10.47 -4.28 -13.74
CA ALA A 143 -10.67 -3.37 -12.62
C ALA A 143 -9.34 -3.01 -11.94
N LEU A 144 -8.49 -4.01 -11.65
CA LEU A 144 -7.15 -3.80 -11.11
C LEU A 144 -6.30 -2.93 -12.03
N SER A 145 -6.33 -3.19 -13.34
CA SER A 145 -5.54 -2.43 -14.32
C SER A 145 -5.99 -0.97 -14.40
N SER A 146 -7.31 -0.73 -14.46
CA SER A 146 -7.88 0.61 -14.41
C SER A 146 -7.55 1.32 -13.11
N TYR A 147 -7.61 0.61 -11.97
CA TYR A 147 -7.31 1.22 -10.67
C TYR A 147 -5.85 1.62 -10.57
N ARG A 148 -4.93 0.74 -10.98
CA ARG A 148 -3.50 1.06 -11.07
C ARG A 148 -3.23 2.25 -11.97
N MET A 149 -3.93 2.36 -13.09
CA MET A 149 -3.76 3.47 -14.01
C MET A 149 -4.07 4.82 -13.36
N LEU A 150 -5.11 4.90 -12.52
CA LEU A 150 -5.44 6.15 -11.81
C LEU A 150 -4.29 6.65 -10.95
N PHE A 151 -3.66 5.76 -10.17
CA PHE A 151 -2.51 6.16 -9.37
C PHE A 151 -1.28 6.46 -10.22
N LEU A 152 -1.02 5.67 -11.26
CA LEU A 152 0.10 5.91 -12.17
C LEU A 152 -0.02 7.27 -12.86
N SER A 153 -1.22 7.66 -13.28
CA SER A 153 -1.47 8.98 -13.88
C SER A 153 -1.25 10.13 -12.90
N ALA A 154 -1.53 9.92 -11.61
CA ALA A 154 -1.23 10.89 -10.56
C ALA A 154 0.24 10.86 -10.11
N SER A 155 1.00 9.82 -10.46
CA SER A 155 2.36 9.58 -9.96
C SER A 155 3.42 10.40 -10.72
N PRO A 156 4.50 10.85 -10.05
CA PRO A 156 5.63 11.45 -10.76
C PRO A 156 6.29 10.46 -11.71
N PRO A 157 6.51 10.81 -12.99
CA PRO A 157 7.08 9.89 -13.96
C PRO A 157 8.54 9.54 -13.61
N LYS A 158 9.01 8.38 -14.05
CA LYS A 158 10.40 7.87 -13.91
C LYS A 158 10.89 7.58 -12.49
N ARG A 159 10.12 7.92 -11.45
CA ARG A 159 10.46 7.64 -10.04
C ARG A 159 9.32 7.03 -9.24
N SER A 160 8.33 6.48 -9.93
CA SER A 160 7.17 5.82 -9.33
C SER A 160 7.05 4.39 -9.83
N TYR A 161 6.96 3.44 -8.91
CA TYR A 161 6.92 2.00 -9.20
C TYR A 161 5.73 1.37 -8.50
N THR A 162 5.04 0.46 -9.18
CA THR A 162 3.83 -0.18 -8.65
C THR A 162 4.00 -1.68 -8.57
N HIS A 163 3.57 -2.27 -7.47
CA HIS A 163 3.62 -3.72 -7.24
C HIS A 163 2.27 -4.20 -6.72
N VAL A 164 1.84 -5.36 -7.20
CA VAL A 164 0.63 -6.05 -6.73
C VAL A 164 1.06 -7.20 -5.83
N VAL A 165 0.62 -7.20 -4.58
CA VAL A 165 1.14 -8.09 -3.54
C VAL A 165 0.04 -8.56 -2.59
N SER A 166 0.22 -9.71 -1.97
CA SER A 166 -0.35 -9.97 -0.64
C SER A 166 0.80 -9.91 0.35
N LEU A 167 0.85 -8.89 1.21
CA LEU A 167 1.94 -8.75 2.18
C LEU A 167 2.04 -9.94 3.15
N LEU A 168 0.93 -10.66 3.36
CA LEU A 168 0.92 -11.90 4.16
C LEU A 168 1.62 -13.07 3.45
N ASN A 169 1.79 -12.99 2.12
CA ASN A 169 2.46 -14.01 1.32
C ASN A 169 3.25 -13.36 0.17
N ALA A 170 4.30 -12.62 0.51
CA ALA A 170 5.15 -11.94 -0.46
C ALA A 170 6.65 -12.29 -0.28
N PRO A 171 7.06 -13.55 -0.53
CA PRO A 171 8.45 -14.00 -0.32
C PRO A 171 9.47 -13.24 -1.16
N LYS A 172 9.04 -12.67 -2.31
CA LYS A 172 9.90 -11.90 -3.22
C LYS A 172 9.86 -10.39 -2.96
N LEU A 173 9.09 -9.92 -1.98
CA LEU A 173 8.89 -8.48 -1.76
C LEU A 173 10.20 -7.73 -1.53
N GLY A 174 11.10 -8.26 -0.70
CA GLY A 174 12.38 -7.63 -0.42
C GLY A 174 13.22 -7.38 -1.68
N PHE A 175 13.23 -8.35 -2.60
CA PHE A 175 13.94 -8.22 -3.89
C PHE A 175 13.26 -7.18 -4.80
N THR A 176 11.94 -7.24 -4.92
CA THR A 176 11.16 -6.31 -5.74
C THR A 176 11.27 -4.86 -5.25
N LEU A 177 11.24 -4.66 -3.93
CA LEU A 177 11.46 -3.36 -3.32
C LEU A 177 12.89 -2.87 -3.56
N ALA A 178 13.88 -3.74 -3.41
CA ALA A 178 15.28 -3.39 -3.65
C ALA A 178 15.53 -2.90 -5.08
N ASP A 179 14.99 -3.57 -6.11
CA ASP A 179 15.10 -3.11 -7.51
C ASP A 179 14.46 -1.72 -7.71
N SER A 180 13.26 -1.51 -7.17
CA SER A 180 12.56 -0.22 -7.28
C SER A 180 13.33 0.90 -6.58
N LEU A 181 13.79 0.64 -5.35
CA LEU A 181 14.61 1.55 -4.57
C LEU A 181 15.88 1.92 -5.36
N GLN A 182 16.62 0.93 -5.87
CA GLN A 182 17.85 1.18 -6.64
C GLN A 182 17.61 2.10 -7.84
N ARG A 183 16.51 1.90 -8.57
CA ARG A 183 16.14 2.77 -9.71
C ARG A 183 15.82 4.20 -9.26
N ILE A 184 15.09 4.36 -8.15
CA ILE A 184 14.79 5.67 -7.57
C ILE A 184 16.09 6.37 -7.15
N PHE A 185 16.98 5.70 -6.41
CA PHE A 185 18.25 6.29 -5.96
C PHE A 185 19.13 6.69 -7.14
N LYS A 186 19.19 5.86 -8.19
CA LYS A 186 19.92 6.18 -9.42
C LYS A 186 19.35 7.44 -10.07
N TYR A 187 18.03 7.52 -10.23
CA TYR A 187 17.37 8.68 -10.81
C TYR A 187 17.62 9.94 -9.97
N ASN A 188 17.42 9.87 -8.65
CA ASN A 188 17.62 11.01 -7.75
C ASN A 188 19.07 11.50 -7.75
N SER A 189 20.05 10.60 -7.78
CA SER A 189 21.48 10.95 -7.82
C SER A 189 21.84 11.68 -9.11
N GLN A 190 21.29 11.26 -10.25
CA GLN A 190 21.54 11.91 -11.54
C GLN A 190 20.94 13.32 -11.62
N ASN A 191 19.78 13.53 -11.01
CA ASN A 191 19.09 14.83 -11.03
C ASN A 191 19.53 15.78 -9.92
N ALA A 192 20.20 15.28 -8.87
CA ALA A 192 20.79 16.12 -7.83
C ALA A 192 22.04 16.88 -8.30
N ILE A 193 22.69 16.43 -9.38
CA ILE A 193 23.90 17.07 -9.95
C ILE A 193 23.55 18.29 -10.83
N ILE A 194 22.27 18.45 -11.20
CA ILE A 194 21.82 19.45 -12.19
C ILE A 194 21.06 20.63 -11.52
N SER A 195 20.87 20.60 -10.19
CA SER A 195 20.17 21.65 -9.43
C SER A 195 21.09 22.33 -8.42
#